data_AF-A0A3D1A7W4-F1
#
_entry.id   AF-A0A3D1A7W4-F1
#
_cell.length_a   1.000
_cell.length_b   1.000
_cell.length_c   1.000
_cell.angle_alpha   90.00
_cell.angle_beta   90.00
_cell.angle_gamma   90.00
#
_symmetry.space_group_name_H-M   'P 1'
#
loop_
_entity.id
_entity.type
_entity.pdbx_description
1 polymer ?
#
loop_
_entity_poly.entity_id
_entity_poly.type
_entity_poly.pdbx_seq_one_letter_code
_entity_poly.pdbx_strand_id
1 'polypeptide(L)'
;MAALCLLEFAGVFPRFSGTLMAIQFLVIHSSAFIFTLPFWDIKESAKPVAFKVLLGLYTLLAFSIDGFFGIAQFAGLTYATYYGYVLGKDGETGRVPLLLRWLVSFIVFLLAIGITDAPSDVDSWAGSRRLALTGALFFGAAGLMELSGFYGEGWRRLLRRAASRQPQLLSPMPAWVARELDPQGTPPPPGGDVRH
;
A
#
# COMPACT_ATOMS: atom_id res chain seq x y z
N MET A 1 0.15 15.02 -7.29
CA MET A 1 -0.64 15.13 -6.04
C MET A 1 0.05 15.99 -4.99
N ALA A 2 1.27 15.67 -4.53
CA ALA A 2 1.94 16.46 -3.47
C ALA A 2 1.97 17.98 -3.73
N ALA A 3 2.32 18.40 -4.96
CA ALA A 3 2.31 19.80 -5.35
C ALA A 3 0.93 20.45 -5.26
N LEU A 4 -0.14 19.74 -5.64
CA LEU A 4 -1.52 20.25 -5.53
C LEU A 4 -1.93 20.42 -4.06
N CYS A 5 -1.53 19.50 -3.18
CA CYS A 5 -1.77 19.62 -1.75
C CYS A 5 -1.00 20.82 -1.14
N LEU A 6 0.23 21.10 -1.59
CA LEU A 6 0.97 22.30 -1.19
C LEU A 6 0.31 23.60 -1.68
N LEU A 7 -0.23 23.59 -2.91
CA LEU A 7 -0.98 24.74 -3.44
C LEU A 7 -2.29 24.98 -2.66
N GLU A 8 -2.99 23.91 -2.26
CA GLU A 8 -4.15 24.00 -1.35
C GLU A 8 -3.73 24.57 0.02
N PHE A 9 -2.63 24.07 0.58
CA PHE A 9 -2.10 24.56 1.86
C PHE A 9 -1.77 26.06 1.80
N ALA A 10 -1.20 26.52 0.68
CA ALA A 10 -0.93 27.94 0.42
C ALA A 10 -2.20 28.78 0.14
N GLY A 11 -3.37 28.14 0.04
CA GLY A 11 -4.65 28.81 -0.26
C GLY A 11 -4.83 29.22 -1.73
N VAL A 12 -4.00 28.69 -2.62
CA VAL A 12 -4.02 29.00 -4.07
C VAL A 12 -4.90 28.01 -4.85
N PHE A 13 -5.17 26.85 -4.26
CA PHE A 13 -5.99 25.79 -4.87
C PHE A 13 -7.22 25.48 -3.99
N PRO A 14 -8.36 25.09 -4.57
CA PRO A 14 -9.54 24.66 -3.82
C PRO A 14 -9.23 23.54 -2.83
N ARG A 15 -10.05 23.40 -1.79
CA ARG A 15 -9.87 22.33 -0.80
C ARG A 15 -10.28 20.97 -1.40
N PHE A 16 -9.35 20.02 -1.43
CA PHE A 16 -9.62 18.66 -1.91
C PHE A 16 -8.85 17.59 -1.11
N SER A 17 -7.81 17.99 -0.38
CA SER A 17 -6.90 17.09 0.34
C SER A 17 -7.59 16.23 1.39
N GLY A 18 -8.55 16.78 2.15
CA GLY A 18 -9.30 16.03 3.16
C GLY A 18 -10.02 14.82 2.56
N THR A 19 -10.78 15.06 1.49
CA THR A 19 -11.46 14.01 0.72
C THR A 19 -10.47 13.01 0.14
N LEU A 20 -9.41 13.49 -0.52
CA LEU A 20 -8.41 12.64 -1.14
C LEU A 20 -7.71 11.73 -0.11
N MET A 21 -7.42 12.26 1.08
CA MET A 21 -6.81 11.50 2.17
C MET A 21 -7.77 10.48 2.77
N ALA A 22 -9.07 10.79 2.89
CA ALA A 22 -10.09 9.84 3.32
C ALA A 22 -10.21 8.67 2.32
N ILE A 23 -10.22 8.96 1.02
CA ILE A 23 -10.20 7.92 -0.02
C ILE A 23 -8.89 7.12 0.02
N GLN A 24 -7.74 7.77 0.22
CA GLN A 24 -6.47 7.07 0.32
C GLN A 24 -6.42 6.12 1.53
N PHE A 25 -6.98 6.55 2.68
CA PHE A 25 -7.17 5.68 3.84
C PHE A 25 -8.02 4.46 3.49
N LEU A 26 -9.11 4.67 2.75
CA LEU A 26 -9.98 3.60 2.27
C LEU A 26 -9.24 2.60 1.36
N VAL A 27 -8.38 3.09 0.46
CA VAL A 27 -7.53 2.24 -0.40
C VAL A 27 -6.59 1.41 0.45
N ILE A 28 -5.83 2.03 1.37
CA ILE A 28 -4.89 1.32 2.25
C ILE A 28 -5.63 0.27 3.09
N HIS A 29 -6.79 0.61 3.62
CA HIS A 29 -7.62 -0.31 4.41
C HIS A 29 -8.10 -1.49 3.56
N SER A 30 -8.67 -1.22 2.38
CA SER A 30 -9.17 -2.27 1.47
C SER A 30 -8.08 -3.23 1.00
N SER A 31 -6.85 -2.74 0.80
CA SER A 31 -5.70 -3.58 0.45
C SER A 31 -5.41 -4.65 1.50
N ALA A 32 -5.54 -4.33 2.79
CA ALA A 32 -5.33 -5.31 3.85
C ALA A 32 -6.30 -6.50 3.71
N PHE A 33 -7.58 -6.22 3.45
CA PHE A 33 -8.59 -7.28 3.27
C PHE A 33 -8.29 -8.13 2.03
N ILE A 34 -7.92 -7.50 0.92
CA ILE A 34 -7.55 -8.20 -0.31
C ILE A 34 -6.36 -9.14 -0.07
N PHE A 35 -5.34 -8.71 0.68
CA PHE A 35 -4.20 -9.58 1.02
C PHE A 35 -4.56 -10.70 1.98
N THR A 36 -5.52 -10.49 2.88
CA THR A 36 -5.92 -11.53 3.84
C THR A 36 -6.86 -12.58 3.24
N LEU A 37 -7.58 -12.27 2.17
CA LEU A 37 -8.60 -13.14 1.57
C LEU A 37 -8.10 -14.57 1.23
N PRO A 38 -6.87 -14.79 0.72
CA PRO A 38 -6.35 -16.13 0.49
C PRO A 38 -6.26 -16.98 1.77
N PHE A 39 -6.11 -16.35 2.93
CA PHE A 39 -5.96 -16.97 4.25
C PHE A 39 -7.28 -17.18 4.99
N TRP A 40 -8.41 -16.75 4.41
CA TRP A 40 -9.72 -16.96 5.03
C TRP A 40 -10.15 -18.42 4.88
N ASP A 41 -10.65 -19.00 5.97
CA ASP A 41 -11.19 -20.35 6.02
C ASP A 41 -12.62 -20.40 5.41
N ILE A 42 -12.70 -20.15 4.10
CA ILE A 42 -13.92 -20.23 3.31
C ILE A 42 -13.68 -21.07 2.06
N LYS A 43 -14.76 -21.61 1.49
CA LYS A 43 -14.70 -22.36 0.22
C LYS A 43 -14.02 -21.52 -0.86
N GLU A 44 -13.11 -22.12 -1.63
CA GLU A 44 -12.39 -21.44 -2.72
C GLU A 44 -13.34 -20.77 -3.73
N SER A 45 -14.48 -21.41 -4.04
CA SER A 45 -15.52 -20.83 -4.90
C SER A 45 -16.21 -19.60 -4.33
N ALA A 46 -16.16 -19.40 -3.01
CA ALA A 46 -16.71 -18.23 -2.32
C ALA A 46 -15.73 -17.05 -2.29
N LYS A 47 -14.41 -17.26 -2.44
CA LYS A 47 -13.40 -16.19 -2.41
C LYS A 47 -13.66 -15.10 -3.47
N PRO A 48 -13.98 -15.41 -4.75
CA PRO A 48 -14.32 -14.39 -5.74
C PRO A 48 -15.58 -13.58 -5.36
N VAL A 49 -16.56 -14.23 -4.71
CA VAL A 49 -17.78 -13.56 -4.24
C VAL A 49 -17.44 -12.61 -3.09
N ALA A 50 -16.69 -13.07 -2.09
CA ALA A 50 -16.22 -12.24 -0.99
C ALA A 50 -15.40 -11.04 -1.48
N PHE A 51 -14.50 -11.24 -2.44
CA PHE A 51 -13.75 -10.15 -3.07
C PHE A 51 -14.67 -9.10 -3.70
N LYS A 52 -15.66 -9.51 -4.50
CA LYS A 52 -16.63 -8.60 -5.14
C LYS A 52 -17.47 -7.85 -4.12
N VAL A 53 -17.92 -8.53 -3.07
CA VAL A 53 -18.68 -7.91 -1.98
C VAL A 53 -17.85 -6.85 -1.27
N LEU A 54 -16.62 -7.17 -0.86
CA LEU A 54 -15.71 -6.22 -0.23
C LEU A 54 -15.44 -5.02 -1.13
N LEU A 55 -15.11 -5.25 -2.40
CA LEU A 55 -14.89 -4.17 -3.36
C LEU A 55 -16.14 -3.29 -3.54
N GLY A 56 -17.33 -3.89 -3.58
CA GLY A 56 -18.61 -3.18 -3.61
C GLY A 56 -18.82 -2.30 -2.38
N LEU A 57 -18.57 -2.84 -1.18
CA LEU A 57 -18.68 -2.08 0.07
C LEU A 57 -17.71 -0.90 0.10
N TYR A 58 -16.46 -1.09 -0.31
CA TYR A 58 -15.48 0.01 -0.40
C TYR A 58 -15.87 1.04 -1.46
N THR A 59 -16.46 0.61 -2.57
CA THR A 59 -16.98 1.54 -3.59
C THR A 59 -18.15 2.37 -3.06
N LEU A 60 -19.05 1.76 -2.27
CA LEU A 60 -20.15 2.48 -1.60
C LEU A 60 -19.62 3.47 -0.55
N LEU A 61 -18.60 3.11 0.22
CA LEU A 61 -17.94 4.02 1.15
C LEU A 61 -17.25 5.19 0.43
N ALA A 62 -16.61 4.92 -0.71
CA ALA A 62 -16.04 5.98 -1.54
C ALA A 62 -17.13 6.92 -2.06
N PHE A 63 -18.29 6.36 -2.46
CA PHE A 63 -19.45 7.14 -2.86
C PHE A 63 -20.02 7.99 -1.72
N SER A 64 -20.07 7.49 -0.49
CA SER A 64 -20.53 8.30 0.65
C SER A 64 -19.60 9.44 1.01
N ILE A 65 -18.31 9.36 0.64
CA ILE A 65 -17.32 10.42 0.92
C ILE A 65 -17.44 11.58 -0.08
N ASP A 66 -17.58 11.31 -1.39
CA ASP A 66 -17.54 12.36 -2.44
C ASP A 66 -18.36 12.00 -3.70
N GLY A 67 -19.42 11.22 -3.52
CA GLY A 67 -20.30 10.77 -4.61
C GLY A 67 -19.54 10.01 -5.71
N PHE A 68 -19.93 10.27 -6.97
CA PHE A 68 -19.27 9.63 -8.12
C PHE A 68 -17.79 10.00 -8.25
N PHE A 69 -17.39 11.19 -7.76
CA PHE A 69 -16.01 11.62 -7.79
C PHE A 69 -15.16 10.80 -6.82
N GLY A 70 -15.71 10.47 -5.64
CA GLY A 70 -15.10 9.55 -4.68
C GLY A 70 -14.88 8.16 -5.27
N ILE A 71 -15.86 7.61 -6.00
CA ILE A 71 -15.70 6.33 -6.73
C ILE A 71 -14.54 6.42 -7.73
N ALA A 72 -14.47 7.48 -8.54
CA ALA A 72 -13.41 7.65 -9.53
C ALA A 72 -12.03 7.78 -8.87
N GLN A 73 -11.91 8.54 -7.77
CA GLN A 73 -10.69 8.66 -6.98
C GLN A 73 -10.29 7.32 -6.38
N PHE A 74 -11.23 6.58 -5.78
CA PHE A 74 -10.97 5.26 -5.22
C PHE A 74 -10.49 4.28 -6.29
N ALA A 75 -11.16 4.22 -7.43
CA ALA A 75 -10.76 3.38 -8.55
C ALA A 75 -9.38 3.77 -9.09
N GLY A 76 -9.11 5.06 -9.25
CA GLY A 76 -7.83 5.58 -9.74
C GLY A 76 -6.66 5.30 -8.78
N LEU A 77 -6.85 5.53 -7.48
CA LEU A 77 -5.83 5.27 -6.45
C LEU A 77 -5.62 3.77 -6.22
N THR A 78 -6.69 2.98 -6.25
CA THR A 78 -6.65 1.51 -6.26
C THR A 78 -5.83 1.07 -7.46
N TYR A 79 -6.21 1.48 -8.67
CA TYR A 79 -5.48 1.13 -9.89
C TYR A 79 -4.01 1.56 -9.81
N ALA A 80 -3.69 2.77 -9.35
CA ALA A 80 -2.31 3.21 -9.18
C ALA A 80 -1.53 2.34 -8.18
N THR A 81 -2.17 1.88 -7.11
CA THR A 81 -1.58 0.99 -6.09
C THR A 81 -1.31 -0.40 -6.66
N TYR A 82 -2.23 -0.91 -7.48
CA TYR A 82 -2.14 -2.26 -8.07
C TYR A 82 -1.54 -2.27 -9.49
N TYR A 83 -1.19 -1.12 -10.07
CA TYR A 83 -0.78 -0.99 -11.48
C TYR A 83 0.34 -1.95 -11.84
N GLY A 84 1.40 -1.96 -11.02
CA GLY A 84 2.56 -2.83 -11.21
C GLY A 84 2.25 -4.32 -11.06
N TYR A 85 1.22 -4.67 -10.29
CA TYR A 85 0.74 -6.05 -10.16
C TYR A 85 -0.14 -6.47 -11.33
N VAL A 86 -1.03 -5.59 -11.79
CA VAL A 86 -2.00 -5.87 -12.87
C VAL A 86 -1.30 -5.93 -14.24
N LEU A 87 -0.28 -5.10 -14.46
CA LEU A 87 0.44 -5.03 -15.75
C LEU A 87 1.81 -5.72 -15.74
N GLY A 88 2.30 -6.09 -14.56
CA GLY A 88 3.50 -6.92 -14.44
C GLY A 88 3.23 -8.32 -15.00
N LYS A 89 3.98 -8.73 -16.02
CA LYS A 89 3.98 -10.10 -16.57
C LYS A 89 4.58 -11.14 -15.60
N ASP A 90 5.00 -10.72 -14.42
CA ASP A 90 5.86 -11.49 -13.51
C ASP A 90 5.02 -12.06 -12.36
N GLY A 91 4.32 -13.17 -12.63
CA GLY A 91 3.42 -13.91 -11.74
C GLY A 91 3.58 -13.73 -10.21
N GLU A 92 4.13 -14.71 -9.49
CA GLU A 92 4.21 -14.68 -8.01
C GLU A 92 5.13 -13.57 -7.47
N THR A 93 6.08 -13.10 -8.28
CA THR A 93 7.06 -12.06 -7.94
C THR A 93 6.44 -10.66 -7.79
N GLY A 94 5.25 -10.41 -8.34
CA GLY A 94 4.49 -9.17 -8.17
C GLY A 94 3.89 -8.96 -6.77
N ARG A 95 3.82 -10.01 -5.93
CA ARG A 95 3.20 -9.93 -4.58
C ARG A 95 4.04 -9.13 -3.58
N VAL A 96 5.36 -9.24 -3.63
CA VAL A 96 6.28 -8.57 -2.68
C VAL A 96 6.31 -7.07 -2.89
N PRO A 97 6.51 -6.55 -4.13
CA PRO A 97 6.47 -5.11 -4.38
C PRO A 97 5.13 -4.50 -3.94
N LEU A 98 4.04 -5.22 -4.16
CA LEU A 98 2.70 -4.79 -3.79
C LEU A 98 2.50 -4.75 -2.26
N LEU A 99 2.92 -5.78 -1.53
CA LEU A 99 2.90 -5.81 -0.06
C LEU A 99 3.78 -4.71 0.54
N LEU A 100 4.98 -4.50 -0.01
CA LEU A 100 5.89 -3.44 0.41
C LEU A 100 5.30 -2.05 0.15
N ARG A 101 4.68 -1.84 -1.02
CA ARG A 101 4.00 -0.59 -1.36
C ARG A 101 2.86 -0.30 -0.38
N TRP A 102 2.08 -1.31 -0.04
CA TRP A 102 1.04 -1.19 0.99
C TRP A 102 1.63 -0.83 2.36
N LEU A 103 2.63 -1.59 2.83
CA LEU A 103 3.23 -1.39 4.16
C LEU A 103 3.88 -0.01 4.28
N VAL A 104 4.67 0.39 3.28
CA VAL A 104 5.29 1.72 3.23
C VAL A 104 4.21 2.79 3.18
N SER A 105 3.18 2.63 2.36
CA SER A 105 2.07 3.60 2.30
C SER A 105 1.38 3.73 3.65
N PHE A 106 1.10 2.63 4.34
CA PHE A 106 0.48 2.66 5.66
C PHE A 106 1.36 3.37 6.70
N ILE A 107 2.65 3.03 6.77
CA ILE A 107 3.60 3.67 7.70
C ILE A 107 3.73 5.17 7.40
N VAL A 108 3.93 5.54 6.14
CA VAL A 108 4.05 6.93 5.71
C VAL A 108 2.76 7.71 5.99
N PHE A 109 1.59 7.09 5.80
CA PHE A 109 0.30 7.69 6.10
C PHE A 109 0.16 8.00 7.60
N LEU A 110 0.46 7.03 8.46
CA LEU A 110 0.44 7.21 9.92
C LEU A 110 1.43 8.29 10.37
N LEU A 111 2.65 8.27 9.84
CA LEU A 111 3.67 9.28 10.15
C LEU A 111 3.23 10.68 9.69
N ALA A 112 2.65 10.80 8.49
CA ALA A 112 2.16 12.07 7.99
C ALA A 112 1.05 12.62 8.89
N ILE A 113 0.08 11.80 9.30
CA ILE A 113 -0.99 12.19 10.23
C ILE A 113 -0.40 12.66 11.57
N GLY A 114 0.51 11.88 12.14
CA GLY A 114 1.13 12.19 13.44
C GLY A 114 1.98 13.46 13.41
N ILE A 115 2.80 13.66 12.36
CA ILE A 115 3.66 14.84 12.21
C ILE A 115 2.83 16.12 12.04
N THR A 116 1.71 16.03 11.33
CA THR A 116 0.88 17.20 11.01
C THR A 116 -0.20 17.49 12.04
N ASP A 117 -0.32 16.65 13.07
CA ASP A 117 -1.40 16.72 14.06
C ASP A 117 -2.77 16.82 13.36
N ALA A 118 -2.96 15.98 12.34
CA ALA A 118 -4.22 15.91 11.62
C ALA A 118 -5.33 15.42 12.57
N PRO A 119 -6.57 15.93 12.44
CA PRO A 119 -7.67 15.49 13.29
C PRO A 119 -7.82 13.97 13.32
N SER A 120 -8.07 13.41 14.50
CA SER A 120 -8.25 11.97 14.68
C SER A 120 -9.55 11.45 14.07
N ASP A 121 -10.57 12.31 13.96
CA ASP A 121 -11.87 11.96 13.40
C ASP A 121 -11.90 12.27 11.89
N VAL A 122 -12.19 11.24 11.08
CA VAL A 122 -12.25 11.32 9.61
C VAL A 122 -13.34 12.29 9.15
N ASP A 123 -14.45 12.39 9.88
CA ASP A 123 -15.55 13.29 9.51
C ASP A 123 -15.13 14.77 9.59
N SER A 124 -14.08 15.08 10.35
CA SER A 124 -13.51 16.42 10.47
C SER A 124 -12.39 16.72 9.47
N TRP A 125 -12.03 15.77 8.60
CA TRP A 125 -10.96 15.97 7.61
C TRP A 125 -11.36 16.93 6.50
N ALA A 126 -12.65 16.96 6.16
CA ALA A 126 -13.19 17.86 5.17
C ALA A 126 -12.92 19.33 5.57
N GLY A 127 -12.14 20.02 4.74
CA GLY A 127 -11.84 21.44 4.94
C GLY A 127 -10.67 21.77 5.88
N SER A 128 -10.01 20.76 6.46
CA SER A 128 -8.84 20.98 7.33
C SER A 128 -7.59 21.32 6.50
N ARG A 129 -6.98 22.49 6.77
CA ARG A 129 -5.71 22.86 6.14
C ARG A 129 -4.56 21.92 6.51
N ARG A 130 -4.63 21.28 7.68
CA ARG A 130 -3.59 20.32 8.12
C ARG A 130 -3.54 19.11 7.18
N LEU A 131 -4.69 18.67 6.68
CA LEU A 131 -4.80 17.56 5.73
C LEU A 131 -4.12 17.85 4.39
N ALA A 132 -4.03 19.12 3.99
CA ALA A 132 -3.28 19.52 2.81
C ALA A 132 -1.77 19.29 3.02
N LEU A 133 -1.25 19.62 4.21
CA LEU A 133 0.14 19.30 4.56
C LEU A 133 0.35 17.78 4.70
N THR A 134 -0.59 17.07 5.33
CA THR A 134 -0.56 15.61 5.46
C THR A 134 -0.49 14.94 4.08
N GLY A 135 -1.35 15.37 3.15
CA GLY A 135 -1.37 14.88 1.78
C GLY A 135 -0.07 15.19 1.04
N ALA A 136 0.50 16.39 1.21
CA ALA A 136 1.78 16.74 0.62
C ALA A 136 2.91 15.82 1.10
N LEU A 137 3.00 15.56 2.42
CA LEU A 137 3.99 14.65 3.00
C LEU A 137 3.78 13.22 2.51
N PHE A 138 2.54 12.73 2.56
CA PHE A 138 2.21 11.36 2.15
C PHE A 138 2.52 11.12 0.67
N PHE A 139 1.95 11.93 -0.23
CA PHE A 139 2.16 11.75 -1.67
C PHE A 139 3.59 12.09 -2.10
N GLY A 140 4.27 12.99 -1.40
CA GLY A 140 5.68 13.30 -1.62
C GLY A 140 6.55 12.10 -1.31
N ALA A 141 6.43 11.53 -0.12
CA ALA A 141 7.17 10.35 0.29
C ALA A 141 6.84 9.13 -0.57
N ALA A 142 5.54 8.87 -0.85
CA ALA A 142 5.14 7.80 -1.73
C ALA A 142 5.75 7.95 -3.13
N GLY A 143 5.70 9.16 -3.71
CA GLY A 143 6.32 9.45 -5.01
C GLY A 143 7.83 9.25 -5.02
N LEU A 144 8.54 9.69 -3.97
CA LEU A 144 9.98 9.46 -3.84
C LEU A 144 10.32 7.96 -3.76
N MET A 145 9.51 7.19 -3.03
CA MET A 145 9.69 5.74 -2.91
C MET A 145 9.50 5.03 -4.25
N GLU A 146 8.49 5.41 -5.03
CA GLU A 146 8.28 4.89 -6.39
C GLU A 146 9.48 5.22 -7.30
N LEU A 147 9.94 6.48 -7.30
CA LEU A 147 11.06 6.94 -8.13
C LEU A 147 12.40 6.32 -7.73
N SER A 148 12.59 5.96 -6.46
CA SER A 148 13.83 5.34 -5.98
C SER A 148 14.05 3.90 -6.48
N GLY A 149 13.04 3.28 -7.11
CA GLY A 149 13.06 1.88 -7.49
C GLY A 149 13.08 0.93 -6.28
N PHE A 150 12.64 1.40 -5.11
CA PHE A 150 12.67 0.64 -3.87
C PHE A 150 11.88 -0.67 -3.98
N TYR A 151 10.68 -0.60 -4.55
CA TYR A 151 9.77 -1.74 -4.68
C TYR A 151 10.24 -2.81 -5.67
N GLY A 152 11.06 -2.43 -6.66
CA GLY A 152 11.66 -3.38 -7.60
C GLY A 152 12.88 -4.10 -7.00
N GLU A 153 13.99 -3.38 -6.88
CA GLU A 153 15.30 -3.95 -6.51
C GLU A 153 15.84 -3.40 -5.18
N GLY A 154 15.35 -2.24 -4.72
CA GLY A 154 15.85 -1.61 -3.49
C GLY A 154 15.70 -2.46 -2.24
N TRP A 155 14.53 -3.10 -2.07
CA TRP A 155 14.29 -4.00 -0.94
C TRP A 155 15.21 -5.23 -0.97
N ARG A 156 15.46 -5.82 -2.16
CA ARG A 156 16.37 -6.97 -2.33
C ARG A 156 17.78 -6.59 -1.91
N ARG A 157 18.28 -5.44 -2.39
CA ARG A 157 19.59 -4.90 -2.00
C ARG A 157 19.69 -4.66 -0.50
N LEU A 158 18.63 -4.15 0.13
CA LEU A 158 18.59 -3.88 1.56
C LEU A 158 18.64 -5.18 2.37
N LEU A 159 17.86 -6.19 2.00
CA LEU A 159 17.87 -7.51 2.64
C LEU A 159 19.20 -8.24 2.43
N ARG A 160 19.79 -8.21 1.23
CA ARG A 160 21.13 -8.79 0.99
C ARG A 160 22.20 -8.14 1.85
N ARG A 161 22.15 -6.81 2.04
CA ARG A 161 23.06 -6.10 2.95
C ARG A 161 22.81 -6.40 4.42
N ALA A 162 21.54 -6.58 4.82
CA ALA A 162 21.21 -6.97 6.19
C ALA A 162 21.70 -8.40 6.48
N ALA A 163 21.46 -9.32 5.54
CA ALA A 163 21.90 -10.71 5.62
C ALA A 163 23.43 -10.84 5.67
N SER A 164 24.19 -10.04 4.92
CA SER A 164 25.65 -10.06 4.99
C SER A 164 26.20 -9.59 6.34
N ARG A 165 25.46 -8.77 7.07
CA ARG A 165 25.81 -8.32 8.43
C ARG A 165 25.33 -9.27 9.51
N GLN A 166 24.17 -9.91 9.30
CA GLN A 166 23.53 -10.79 10.26
C GLN A 166 22.92 -12.00 9.52
N PRO A 167 23.71 -13.08 9.30
CA PRO A 167 23.24 -14.26 8.58
C PRO A 167 22.03 -14.94 9.23
N GLN A 168 21.89 -14.78 10.55
CA GLN A 168 20.75 -15.30 11.32
C GLN A 168 19.40 -14.71 10.89
N LEU A 169 19.39 -13.55 10.22
CA LEU A 169 18.16 -12.96 9.68
C LEU A 169 17.54 -13.80 8.57
N LEU A 170 18.32 -14.68 7.91
CA LEU A 170 17.82 -15.54 6.82
C LEU A 170 17.10 -16.79 7.35
N SER A 171 17.39 -17.26 8.57
CA SER A 171 16.82 -18.51 9.07
C SER A 171 15.30 -18.50 9.32
N PRO A 172 14.66 -17.38 9.73
CA PRO A 172 13.21 -17.32 9.84
C PRO A 172 12.51 -16.90 8.53
N MET A 173 13.25 -16.64 7.44
CA MET A 173 12.62 -16.13 6.22
C MET A 173 11.82 -17.24 5.51
N PRO A 174 10.64 -16.91 4.96
CA PRO A 174 9.90 -17.83 4.10
C PRO A 174 10.77 -18.30 2.93
N ALA A 175 10.68 -19.58 2.56
CA ALA A 175 11.50 -20.19 1.50
C ALA A 175 11.39 -19.47 0.14
N TRP A 176 10.28 -18.80 -0.14
CA TRP A 176 10.10 -18.00 -1.35
C TRP A 176 10.90 -16.68 -1.30
N VAL A 177 11.05 -16.05 -0.12
CA VAL A 177 11.89 -14.85 0.06
C VAL A 177 13.36 -15.21 -0.12
N ALA A 178 13.79 -16.33 0.45
CA ALA A 178 15.16 -16.81 0.34
C ALA A 178 15.57 -17.06 -1.12
N ARG A 179 14.68 -17.66 -1.93
CA ARG A 179 14.89 -17.87 -3.37
C ARG A 179 15.07 -16.57 -4.14
N GLU A 180 14.33 -15.53 -3.79
CA GLU A 180 14.45 -14.22 -4.46
C GLU A 180 15.76 -13.48 -4.10
N LEU A 181 16.34 -13.79 -2.95
CA LEU A 181 17.58 -13.19 -2.46
C LEU A 181 18.84 -13.89 -2.99
N ASP A 182 18.73 -15.15 -3.43
CA ASP A 182 19.81 -15.96 -3.98
C ASP A 182 19.62 -16.27 -5.49
N PRO A 183 20.09 -15.37 -6.38
CA PRO A 183 19.98 -15.56 -7.83
C PRO A 183 20.89 -16.66 -8.39
N GLN A 184 21.78 -17.26 -7.58
CA GLN A 184 22.68 -18.34 -8.02
C GLN A 184 22.13 -19.74 -7.75
N GLY A 185 20.97 -19.86 -7.11
CA GLY A 185 20.25 -21.13 -6.97
C GLY A 185 20.92 -22.10 -6.00
N THR A 186 21.62 -21.62 -4.99
CA THR A 186 22.07 -22.50 -3.90
C THR A 186 20.81 -23.09 -3.23
N PRO A 187 20.67 -24.42 -3.13
CA PRO A 187 19.47 -25.01 -2.57
C PRO A 187 19.26 -24.49 -1.15
N PRO A 188 18.01 -24.17 -0.75
CA PRO A 188 17.75 -23.75 0.61
C PRO A 188 18.27 -24.83 1.57
N PRO A 189 18.85 -24.44 2.72
CA PRO A 189 19.32 -25.41 3.70
C PRO A 189 18.16 -26.36 4.05
N PRO A 190 18.39 -27.69 4.10
CA PRO A 190 17.33 -28.65 4.33
C PRO A 190 16.79 -28.45 5.75
N GLY A 191 15.62 -27.83 5.86
CA GLY A 191 14.97 -27.61 7.15
C GLY A 191 13.88 -26.56 7.07
N GLY A 192 12.65 -26.99 6.78
CA GLY A 192 11.48 -26.13 6.95
C GLY A 192 10.31 -26.40 6.01
N ASP A 193 10.02 -27.65 5.66
CA ASP A 193 8.67 -28.02 5.20
C ASP A 193 7.73 -27.90 6.42
N VAL A 194 7.30 -26.69 6.75
CA VAL A 194 6.16 -26.49 7.63
C VAL A 194 4.93 -26.55 6.74
N ARG A 195 4.40 -27.77 6.58
CA ARG A 195 3.02 -27.98 6.13
C ARG A 195 2.09 -27.44 7.20
N HIS A 196 1.40 -26.33 6.94
CA HIS A 196 0.13 -25.98 7.57
C HIS A 196 -0.75 -25.24 6.56
#